data_AF-A0A161YLB0-F1
#
_entry.id   AF-A0A161YLB0-F1
#
_cell.length_a   1.000
_cell.length_b   1.000
_cell.length_c   1.000
_cell.angle_alpha   90.00
_cell.angle_beta   90.00
_cell.angle_gamma   90.00
#
_symmetry.space_group_name_H-M   'P 1'
#
loop_
_entity.id
_entity.type
_entity.pdbx_description
1 polymer ?
#
loop_
_entity_poly.entity_id
_entity_poly.type
_entity_poly.pdbx_seq_one_letter_code
_entity_poly.pdbx_strand_id
1 'polypeptide(L)' 'MRGEILGVERRRRWRDEDKLGIVMSVGVDGATVTQVAQRHDVSRQQIYTWRRELKKKGLWSPDDGA' A
#
# COMPACT_ATOMS: atom_id res chain seq x y z
N MET A 1 -17.49 4.00 -13.62
CA MET A 1 -16.33 4.84 -13.96
C MET A 1 -15.07 4.18 -13.42
N ARG A 2 -14.28 3.54 -14.30
CA ARG A 2 -12.96 3.01 -13.95
C ARG A 2 -11.98 4.15 -14.21
N GLY A 3 -11.62 4.86 -13.13
CA GLY A 3 -10.73 6.01 -13.18
C GLY A 3 -9.43 5.65 -13.88
N GLU A 4 -9.15 6.42 -14.92
CA GLU A 4 -7.95 6.43 -15.73
C GLU A 4 -6.75 6.75 -14.85
N ILE A 5 -6.01 5.73 -14.41
CA ILE A 5 -4.66 5.91 -13.85
C ILE A 5 -3.68 5.34 -14.87
N LEU A 6 -3.59 6.00 -16.01
CA LEU A 6 -2.71 5.63 -17.12
C LEU A 6 -1.84 6.84 -17.45
N GLY A 7 -0.77 7.06 -16.68
CA GLY A 7 0.25 8.02 -17.09
C GLY A 7 1.33 8.33 -16.07
N VAL A 8 0.97 8.60 -14.83
CA VAL A 8 1.91 9.16 -13.83
C VAL A 8 2.48 8.11 -12.84
N GLU A 9 1.76 7.00 -12.60
CA GLU A 9 2.22 5.93 -11.70
C GLU A 9 3.52 5.23 -12.17
N ARG A 10 3.89 5.35 -13.45
CA ARG A 10 5.02 4.58 -14.02
C ARG A 10 6.42 4.97 -13.51
N ARG A 11 6.58 6.03 -12.74
CA ARG A 11 7.93 6.48 -12.30
C ARG A 11 8.11 6.66 -10.80
N ARG A 12 7.11 6.40 -9.97
CA ARG A 12 7.32 6.43 -8.51
C ARG A 12 7.94 5.10 -8.08
N ARG A 13 9.27 5.09 -7.93
CA ARG A 13 9.98 3.96 -7.33
C ARG A 13 9.78 4.01 -5.82
N TRP A 14 8.88 3.19 -5.32
CA TRP A 14 8.62 3.05 -3.89
C TRP A 14 9.76 2.28 -3.21
N ARG A 15 10.43 2.89 -2.22
CA ARG A 15 11.35 2.15 -1.35
C ARG A 15 10.55 1.25 -0.41
N ASP A 16 11.20 0.23 0.14
CA ASP A 16 10.50 -0.69 1.04
C ASP A 16 9.99 0.02 2.30
N GLU A 17 10.72 1.04 2.76
CA GLU A 17 10.31 1.92 3.87
C GLU A 17 9.02 2.68 3.55
N ASP A 18 8.92 3.28 2.35
CA ASP A 18 7.70 3.99 1.93
C ASP A 18 6.51 3.03 1.81
N LYS A 19 6.74 1.84 1.22
CA LYS A 19 5.70 0.79 1.11
C LYS A 19 5.23 0.36 2.49
N LEU A 20 6.16 0.18 3.42
CA LEU A 20 5.86 -0.25 4.78
C LEU A 20 5.02 0.81 5.49
N GLY A 21 5.39 2.09 5.43
CA GLY A 21 4.60 3.18 6.00
C GLY A 21 3.16 3.22 5.47
N ILE A 22 2.97 2.99 4.17
CA ILE A 22 1.63 2.92 3.57
C ILE A 22 0.88 1.68 4.04
N VAL A 23 1.51 0.51 4.05
CA VAL A 23 0.89 -0.75 4.47
C VAL A 23 0.49 -0.70 5.95
N MET A 24 1.32 -0.12 6.81
CA MET A 24 1.07 0.06 8.24
C MET A 24 0.00 1.13 8.51
N SER A 25 -0.20 2.10 7.62
CA SER A 25 -1.29 3.07 7.74
C SER A 25 -2.68 2.44 7.59
N VAL A 26 -2.76 1.20 7.08
CA VAL A 26 -4.03 0.46 7.03
C VAL A 26 -4.39 -0.02 8.43
N GLY A 27 -5.59 0.30 8.91
CA GLY A 27 -6.08 -0.04 10.23
C GLY A 27 -5.85 1.07 11.27
N VAL A 28 -4.85 1.93 11.05
CA VAL A 28 -4.63 3.13 11.87
C VAL A 28 -5.86 4.02 11.81
N ASP A 29 -6.42 4.37 12.97
CA ASP A 29 -7.64 5.19 13.09
C ASP A 29 -8.86 4.60 12.32
N GLY A 30 -8.88 3.28 12.13
CA GLY A 30 -9.92 2.61 11.34
C GLY A 30 -9.80 2.81 9.82
N ALA A 31 -8.66 3.32 9.34
CA ALA A 31 -8.44 3.56 7.92
C ALA A 31 -8.45 2.25 7.11
N THR A 32 -9.37 2.15 6.16
CA THR A 32 -9.47 0.99 5.27
C THR A 32 -8.39 1.01 4.19
N VAL A 33 -8.10 -0.15 3.61
CA VAL A 33 -7.21 -0.28 2.43
C VAL A 33 -7.63 0.67 1.29
N THR A 34 -8.94 0.89 1.11
CA THR A 34 -9.47 1.81 0.10
C THR A 34 -9.09 3.26 0.38
N GLN A 35 -9.25 3.72 1.63
CA GLN A 35 -8.91 5.09 2.03
C GLN A 35 -7.39 5.33 1.93
N VAL A 36 -6.58 4.37 2.37
CA VAL A 36 -5.12 4.44 2.26
C VAL A 36 -4.67 4.46 0.80
N ALA A 37 -5.25 3.60 -0.04
CA ALA A 37 -4.99 3.57 -1.48
C ALA A 37 -5.27 4.94 -2.13
N GLN A 38 -6.42 5.54 -1.82
CA GLN A 38 -6.79 6.86 -2.34
C GLN A 38 -5.86 7.97 -1.84
N ARG A 39 -5.47 7.94 -0.55
CA ARG A 39 -4.59 8.96 0.05
C ARG A 39 -3.20 8.98 -0.57
N HIS A 40 -2.69 7.81 -0.95
CA HIS A 40 -1.33 7.64 -1.47
C HIS A 40 -1.25 7.52 -2.98
N ASP A 41 -2.39 7.67 -3.68
CA ASP A 41 -2.52 7.52 -5.13
C ASP A 41 -1.95 6.18 -5.63
N VAL A 42 -2.39 5.09 -4.99
CA VAL A 42 -2.00 3.72 -5.34
C VAL A 42 -3.22 2.83 -5.44
N SER A 43 -3.14 1.76 -6.23
CA SER A 43 -4.22 0.77 -6.25
C SER A 43 -4.24 -0.10 -4.98
N ARG A 44 -5.45 -0.52 -4.55
CA ARG A 44 -5.62 -1.50 -3.46
C ARG A 44 -4.83 -2.78 -3.71
N GLN A 45 -4.75 -3.20 -4.98
CA GLN A 45 -4.03 -4.41 -5.40
C GLN A 45 -2.50 -4.26 -5.23
N GLN A 46 -1.98 -3.04 -5.39
CA GLN A 46 -0.58 -2.70 -5.12
C GLN A 46 -0.26 -2.80 -3.63
N ILE A 47 -1.17 -2.38 -2.73
CA ILE A 47 -1.02 -2.55 -1.27
C ILE A 47 -0.95 -4.05 -0.89
N TYR A 48 -1.82 -4.89 -1.44
CA TYR A 48 -1.75 -6.34 -1.20
C TYR A 48 -0.47 -6.97 -1.76
N THR A 49 0.02 -6.48 -2.89
CA THR A 49 1.29 -6.92 -3.46
C THR A 49 2.44 -6.55 -2.53
N TRP A 50 2.46 -5.32 -2.00
CA TRP A 50 3.48 -4.87 -1.05
C TRP A 50 3.44 -5.64 0.26
N ARG A 51 2.26 -5.97 0.79
CA ARG A 51 2.12 -6.88 1.95
C ARG A 51 2.87 -8.19 1.73
N ARG A 52 2.70 -8.82 0.56
CA ARG A 52 3.40 -10.07 0.22
C ARG A 52 4.91 -9.87 0.08
N GLU A 53 5.34 -8.81 -0.59
CA GLU A 53 6.76 -8.50 -0.81
C GLU A 53 7.49 -8.15 0.49
N LEU A 54 6.89 -7.34 1.35
CA LEU A 54 7.43 -6.96 2.66
C LEU A 54 7.47 -8.17 3.61
N LYS A 55 6.45 -9.05 3.56
CA LYS A 55 6.46 -10.32 4.31
C LYS A 55 7.63 -11.22 3.92
N LYS A 56 7.89 -11.38 2.62
CA LYS A 56 9.06 -12.14 2.13
C LYS A 56 10.39 -11.55 2.61
N LYS A 57 10.44 -10.23 2.78
CA LYS A 57 11.62 -9.51 3.28
C LYS A 57 11.72 -9.48 4.81
N GLY A 58 10.73 -10.00 5.54
CA GLY A 58 10.67 -9.92 7.00
C GLY A 58 10.37 -8.52 7.54
N LEU A 59 9.94 -7.59 6.69
CA LEU A 59 9.68 -6.18 7.03
C LEU A 59 8.24 -5.93 7.47
N TRP A 60 7.33 -6.86 7.22
CA TRP A 60 5.92 -6.74 7.60
C TRP A 60 5.37 -8.10 8.04
N SER A 61 4.67 -8.11 9.18
CA SER A 61 3.95 -9.27 9.69
C SER A 61 2.44 -9.03 9.58
N PRO A 62 1.63 -10.04 9.18
CA PRO A 62 0.19 -9.88 9.05
C PRO A 62 -0.54 -9.60 10.38
N ASP A 63 0.14 -9.80 11.51
CA ASP A 63 -0.37 -9.56 12.86
C ASP A 63 -0.37 -8.06 13.25
N ASP A 64 0.43 -7.26 12.55
CA ASP A 64 0.68 -5.84 12.88
C ASP A 64 -0.45 -4.89 12.42
N GLY A 65 -1.56 -5.43 11.91
CA GLY A 65 -2.62 -4.65 11.28
C GLY A 65 -4.03 -5.15 11.54
N ALA A 66 -4.26 -5.76 12.71
CA ALA A 66 -5.58 -6.15 13.21
C ALA A 66 -6.06 -5.17 14.28
#